data_AF-A0A395Y1A3-F1
#
_entry.id   AF-A0A395Y1A3-F1
#
_cell.length_a   1.000
_cell.length_b   1.000
_cell.length_c   1.000
_cell.angle_alpha   90.00
_cell.angle_beta   90.00
_cell.angle_gamma   90.00
#
_symmetry.space_group_name_H-M   'P 1'
#
loop_
_entity.id
_entity.type
_entity.pdbx_description
1 polymer ?
#
loop_
_entity_poly.entity_id
_entity_poly.type
_entity_poly.pdbx_seq_one_letter_code
_entity_poly.pdbx_strand_id
1 'polypeptide(L)'
;MAYKPVEWEDDIYKKRFVRTLKEKGKTIKEIAEECGVDERGLRRSLNETKRMKRWLVEDIARRLDVSPRFLVGKYDVLAKREGIGEEEEERWLSMLSSEKFPYVGEEVRDTTAKEYLSRLLGFHGISKEQLRALPFETQLDFLEKLEESLASILSEYFPENAAGDDTYVECYRIIASLEGRREDFFAEGVRGDDFV
;
A
#
# COMPACT_ATOMS: atom_id res chain seq x y z
N MET A 1 -13.93 -27.01 22.95
CA MET A 1 -13.70 -26.69 21.53
C MET A 1 -12.32 -26.07 21.41
N ALA A 2 -11.43 -26.62 20.58
CA ALA A 2 -10.14 -25.99 20.33
C ALA A 2 -10.36 -24.73 19.50
N TYR A 3 -9.83 -23.60 19.96
CA TYR A 3 -9.82 -22.34 19.22
C TYR A 3 -9.07 -22.58 17.90
N LYS A 4 -9.78 -22.55 16.77
CA LYS A 4 -9.14 -22.39 15.46
C LYS A 4 -8.85 -20.90 15.33
N PRO A 5 -7.58 -20.47 15.18
CA PRO A 5 -7.29 -19.09 14.85
C PRO A 5 -8.08 -18.72 13.59
N VAL A 6 -8.67 -17.53 13.57
CA VAL A 6 -9.23 -16.98 12.34
C VAL A 6 -8.06 -16.85 11.38
N GLU A 7 -8.02 -17.68 10.34
CA GLU A 7 -7.05 -17.52 9.26
C GLU A 7 -7.51 -16.33 8.43
N TRP A 8 -6.92 -15.16 8.70
CA TRP A 8 -7.17 -13.96 7.93
C TRP A 8 -6.67 -14.16 6.50
N GLU A 9 -7.50 -13.83 5.52
CA GLU A 9 -7.18 -13.89 4.09
C GLU A 9 -7.22 -12.48 3.51
N ASP A 10 -6.23 -12.15 2.68
CA ASP A 10 -6.21 -10.90 1.91
C ASP A 10 -6.73 -11.16 0.49
N ASP A 11 -7.47 -10.20 -0.06
CA ASP A 11 -7.85 -10.21 -1.47
C ASP A 11 -6.62 -9.97 -2.36
N ILE A 12 -6.47 -10.75 -3.43
CA ILE A 12 -5.26 -10.76 -4.27
C ILE A 12 -5.52 -10.15 -5.63
N TYR A 13 -4.76 -9.10 -5.96
CA TYR A 13 -4.71 -8.57 -7.31
C TYR A 13 -3.70 -9.33 -8.19
N LYS A 14 -4.21 -10.33 -8.91
CA LYS A 14 -3.40 -11.23 -9.77
C LYS A 14 -2.44 -10.49 -10.72
N LYS A 15 -2.87 -9.40 -11.35
CA LYS A 15 -2.03 -8.67 -12.32
C LYS A 15 -0.74 -8.16 -11.66
N ARG A 16 -0.88 -7.52 -10.49
CA ARG A 16 0.25 -7.04 -9.68
C ARG A 16 1.14 -8.17 -9.23
N PHE A 17 0.57 -9.21 -8.63
CA PHE A 17 1.33 -10.38 -8.17
C PHE A 17 2.19 -11.01 -9.28
N VAL A 18 1.58 -11.27 -10.45
CA VAL A 18 2.30 -11.87 -11.59
C VAL A 18 3.35 -10.92 -12.16
N ARG A 19 3.09 -9.62 -12.20
CA ARG A 19 4.09 -8.62 -12.62
C ARG A 19 5.28 -8.61 -11.66
N THR A 20 5.04 -8.60 -10.35
CA THR A 20 6.10 -8.63 -9.34
C THR A 20 6.98 -9.87 -9.46
N LEU A 21 6.40 -11.05 -9.69
CA LEU A 21 7.19 -12.26 -9.93
C LEU A 21 8.11 -12.11 -11.15
N LYS A 22 7.62 -11.55 -12.25
CA LYS A 22 8.42 -11.31 -13.46
C LYS A 22 9.56 -10.34 -13.20
N GLU A 23 9.30 -9.22 -12.51
CA GLU A 23 10.31 -8.23 -12.15
C GLU A 23 11.41 -8.83 -11.27
N LYS A 24 11.04 -9.75 -10.36
CA LYS A 24 11.99 -10.45 -9.48
C LYS A 24 12.59 -11.73 -10.11
N GLY A 25 12.28 -12.03 -11.36
CA GLY A 25 12.79 -13.21 -12.07
C GLY A 25 12.32 -14.55 -11.47
N LYS A 26 11.16 -14.58 -10.82
CA LYS A 26 10.59 -15.76 -10.15
C LYS A 26 9.36 -16.28 -10.88
N THR A 27 9.09 -17.56 -10.69
CA THR A 27 7.86 -18.23 -11.15
C THR A 27 6.96 -18.58 -9.98
N ILE A 28 5.67 -18.85 -10.27
CA ILE A 28 4.71 -19.33 -9.26
C ILE A 28 5.18 -20.65 -8.63
N LYS A 29 5.86 -21.51 -9.41
CA LYS A 29 6.38 -22.78 -8.93
C LYS A 29 7.50 -22.57 -7.91
N GLU A 30 8.49 -21.74 -8.24
CA GLU A 30 9.62 -21.46 -7.35
C GLU A 30 9.16 -20.84 -6.04
N ILE A 31 8.25 -19.85 -6.09
CA ILE A 31 7.78 -19.20 -4.86
C ILE A 31 6.92 -20.14 -4.01
N ALA A 32 6.13 -21.03 -4.64
CA ALA A 32 5.37 -22.05 -3.91
C ALA A 32 6.32 -23.03 -3.16
N GLU A 33 7.39 -23.47 -3.84
CA GLU A 33 8.42 -24.33 -3.26
C GLU A 33 9.15 -23.63 -2.09
N GLU A 34 9.56 -22.37 -2.27
CA GLU A 34 10.23 -21.58 -1.23
C GLU A 34 9.34 -21.29 0.00
N CYS A 35 8.02 -21.22 -0.20
CA CYS A 35 7.04 -21.03 0.89
C CYS A 35 6.54 -22.36 1.48
N GLY A 36 6.97 -23.50 0.92
CA GLY A 36 6.54 -24.83 1.37
C GLY A 36 5.04 -25.08 1.14
N VAL A 37 4.45 -24.48 0.11
CA VAL A 37 3.02 -24.62 -0.24
C VAL A 37 2.84 -25.33 -1.58
N ASP A 38 1.64 -25.88 -1.79
CA ASP A 38 1.28 -26.50 -3.06
C ASP A 38 1.07 -25.46 -4.17
N GLU A 39 1.75 -25.65 -5.31
CA GLU A 39 1.65 -24.75 -6.48
C GLU A 39 0.20 -24.65 -6.99
N ARG A 40 -0.55 -25.76 -7.00
CA ARG A 40 -1.95 -25.72 -7.46
C ARG A 40 -2.81 -24.90 -6.51
N GLY A 41 -2.60 -25.03 -5.20
CA GLY A 41 -3.20 -24.19 -4.17
C GLY A 41 -2.92 -22.70 -4.41
N LEU A 42 -1.66 -22.34 -4.62
CA LEU A 42 -1.27 -20.94 -4.88
C LEU A 42 -1.91 -20.41 -6.18
N ARG A 43 -1.95 -21.22 -7.25
CA ARG A 43 -2.64 -20.86 -8.50
C ARG A 43 -4.14 -20.68 -8.29
N ARG A 44 -4.77 -21.52 -7.47
CA ARG A 44 -6.19 -21.38 -7.14
C ARG A 44 -6.45 -20.07 -6.41
N SER A 45 -5.61 -19.71 -5.44
CA SER A 45 -5.65 -18.42 -4.76
C SER A 45 -5.57 -17.24 -5.72
N LEU A 46 -4.74 -17.33 -6.76
CA LEU A 46 -4.57 -16.27 -7.75
C LEU A 46 -5.69 -16.16 -8.79
N ASN A 47 -6.34 -17.28 -9.13
CA ASN A 47 -7.27 -17.34 -10.28
C ASN A 47 -8.74 -17.47 -9.88
N GLU A 48 -9.03 -18.30 -8.89
CA GLU A 48 -10.40 -18.71 -8.55
C GLU A 48 -10.88 -17.95 -7.32
N THR A 49 -10.24 -18.17 -6.17
CA THR A 49 -10.71 -17.57 -4.91
C THR A 49 -10.33 -16.10 -4.80
N LYS A 50 -9.27 -15.67 -5.50
CA LYS A 50 -8.68 -14.33 -5.38
C LYS A 50 -8.37 -13.96 -3.93
N ARG A 51 -8.09 -14.98 -3.10
CA ARG A 51 -7.83 -14.86 -1.67
C ARG A 51 -6.67 -15.73 -1.29
N MET A 52 -5.81 -15.19 -0.44
CA MET A 52 -4.63 -15.88 0.07
C MET A 52 -4.51 -15.59 1.56
N LYS A 53 -4.10 -16.61 2.32
CA LYS A 53 -3.86 -16.45 3.75
C LYS A 53 -2.82 -15.34 3.98
N ARG A 54 -3.08 -14.44 4.92
CA ARG A 54 -2.22 -13.27 5.21
C ARG A 54 -0.78 -13.67 5.52
N TRP A 55 -0.58 -14.76 6.27
CA TRP A 55 0.78 -15.26 6.55
C TRP A 55 1.53 -15.66 5.27
N LEU A 56 0.84 -16.17 4.25
CA LEU A 56 1.45 -16.58 2.99
C LEU A 56 1.77 -15.35 2.14
N VAL A 57 0.90 -14.33 2.16
CA VAL A 57 1.18 -13.03 1.53
C VAL A 57 2.45 -12.42 2.13
N GLU A 58 2.54 -12.37 3.45
CA GLU A 58 3.72 -11.89 4.19
C GLU A 58 4.99 -12.66 3.83
N ASP A 59 4.91 -13.99 3.81
CA ASP A 59 6.06 -14.87 3.57
C ASP A 59 6.60 -14.73 2.13
N ILE A 60 5.68 -14.58 1.16
CA ILE A 60 6.00 -14.31 -0.25
C ILE A 60 6.57 -12.89 -0.41
N ALA A 61 5.92 -11.89 0.19
CA ALA A 61 6.35 -10.49 0.12
C ALA A 61 7.78 -10.32 0.65
N ARG A 62 8.09 -10.96 1.78
CA ARG A 62 9.44 -10.98 2.35
C ARG A 62 10.47 -11.61 1.43
N ARG A 63 10.16 -12.75 0.80
CA ARG A 63 11.08 -13.45 -0.14
C ARG A 63 11.34 -12.66 -1.41
N LEU A 64 10.32 -11.94 -1.88
CA LEU A 64 10.43 -11.09 -3.05
C LEU A 64 11.03 -9.71 -2.72
N ASP A 65 11.28 -9.43 -1.43
CA ASP A 65 11.62 -8.11 -0.90
C ASP A 65 10.71 -7.02 -1.49
N VAL A 66 9.41 -7.17 -1.22
CA VAL A 66 8.38 -6.20 -1.57
C VAL A 66 7.41 -6.02 -0.42
N SER A 67 6.76 -4.87 -0.35
CA SER A 67 5.64 -4.61 0.57
C SER A 67 4.50 -5.63 0.34
N PRO A 68 3.92 -6.22 1.41
CA PRO A 68 2.72 -7.04 1.32
C PRO A 68 1.53 -6.28 0.69
N ARG A 69 1.34 -5.01 1.06
CA ARG A 69 0.29 -4.14 0.47
C ARG A 69 0.51 -3.93 -1.03
N PHE A 70 1.77 -3.76 -1.44
CA PHE A 70 2.13 -3.71 -2.85
C PHE A 70 1.83 -5.02 -3.57
N LEU A 71 2.23 -6.15 -3.00
CA LEU A 71 2.07 -7.46 -3.62
C LEU A 71 0.60 -7.80 -3.92
N VAL A 72 -0.31 -7.45 -3.01
CA VAL A 72 -1.74 -7.69 -3.17
C VAL A 72 -2.46 -6.61 -4.00
N GLY A 73 -1.74 -5.54 -4.38
CA GLY A 73 -2.23 -4.49 -5.27
C GLY A 73 -3.01 -3.37 -4.58
N LYS A 74 -2.77 -3.09 -3.30
CA LYS A 74 -3.42 -1.97 -2.59
C LYS A 74 -3.06 -0.60 -3.16
N TYR A 75 -1.91 -0.47 -3.81
CA TYR A 75 -1.52 0.80 -4.46
C TYR A 75 -2.09 0.94 -5.87
N ASP A 76 -2.75 -0.09 -6.41
CA ASP A 76 -3.40 -0.04 -7.73
C ASP A 76 -4.77 0.66 -7.69
N VAL A 77 -5.20 1.17 -6.52
CA VAL A 77 -6.50 1.83 -6.30
C VAL A 77 -6.55 3.20 -6.97
N LEU A 78 -5.47 3.99 -6.88
CA LEU A 78 -5.41 5.31 -7.53
C LEU A 78 -5.57 5.22 -9.05
N ALA A 79 -5.03 4.18 -9.69
CA ALA A 79 -5.24 3.92 -11.13
C ALA A 79 -6.69 3.58 -11.49
N LYS A 80 -7.58 3.38 -10.52
CA LYS A 80 -8.99 3.05 -10.73
C LYS A 80 -9.93 4.11 -10.16
N ARG A 81 -9.38 5.23 -9.65
CA ARG A 81 -10.18 6.31 -9.10
C ARG A 81 -11.04 6.92 -10.21
N GLU A 82 -12.29 7.24 -9.91
CA GLU A 82 -13.16 7.91 -10.87
C GLU A 82 -12.61 9.30 -11.20
N GLY A 83 -12.50 9.61 -12.49
CA GLY A 83 -12.07 10.93 -12.96
C GLY A 83 -10.59 11.07 -13.33
N ILE A 84 -9.77 10.02 -13.16
CA ILE A 84 -8.39 10.05 -13.68
C ILE A 84 -8.38 9.88 -15.21
N GLY A 85 -7.47 10.57 -15.90
CA GLY A 85 -7.24 10.38 -17.32
C GLY A 85 -6.33 9.17 -17.62
N GLU A 86 -6.41 8.62 -18.83
CA GLU A 86 -5.58 7.47 -19.25
C GLU A 86 -4.07 7.72 -19.08
N GLU A 87 -3.60 8.94 -19.35
CA GLU A 87 -2.19 9.34 -19.19
C GLU A 87 -1.75 9.31 -17.72
N GLU A 88 -2.63 9.74 -16.81
CA GLU A 88 -2.36 9.72 -15.36
C GLU A 88 -2.39 8.30 -14.80
N GLU A 89 -3.31 7.45 -15.30
CA GLU A 89 -3.34 6.02 -15.01
C GLU A 89 -2.04 5.34 -15.43
N GLU A 90 -1.60 5.55 -16.68
CA GLU A 90 -0.38 4.93 -17.21
C GLU A 90 0.86 5.39 -16.45
N ARG A 91 0.95 6.70 -16.18
CA ARG A 91 2.04 7.27 -15.37
C ARG A 91 2.07 6.65 -13.97
N TRP A 92 0.93 6.50 -13.31
CA TRP A 92 0.84 5.85 -11.99
C TRP A 92 1.28 4.38 -12.05
N LEU A 93 0.72 3.60 -12.97
CA LEU A 93 1.03 2.16 -13.10
C LEU A 93 2.49 1.91 -13.47
N SER A 94 3.13 2.82 -14.20
CA SER A 94 4.55 2.72 -14.57
C SER A 94 5.46 2.77 -13.32
N MET A 95 5.08 3.54 -12.30
CA MET A 95 5.88 3.75 -11.10
C MET A 95 5.67 2.71 -10.01
N LEU A 96 4.59 1.93 -10.11
CA LEU A 96 4.39 0.75 -9.28
C LEU A 96 5.34 -0.37 -9.71
N SER A 97 6.60 -0.30 -9.28
CA SER A 97 7.62 -1.34 -9.45
C SER A 97 8.00 -1.95 -8.11
N SER A 98 8.38 -3.23 -8.13
CA SER A 98 8.79 -3.95 -6.92
C SER A 98 10.04 -3.37 -6.25
N GLU A 99 10.86 -2.59 -6.95
CA GLU A 99 12.04 -1.92 -6.38
C GLU A 99 11.68 -0.71 -5.53
N LYS A 100 10.62 0.03 -5.88
CA LYS A 100 10.16 1.23 -5.15
C LYS A 100 9.35 0.91 -3.89
N PHE A 101 8.99 -0.35 -3.70
CA PHE A 101 8.18 -0.83 -2.58
C PHE A 101 8.83 -2.03 -1.90
N PRO A 102 10.04 -1.91 -1.32
CA PRO A 102 10.71 -3.01 -0.64
C PRO A 102 9.99 -3.41 0.66
N TYR A 103 10.22 -4.65 1.13
CA TYR A 103 9.56 -5.19 2.32
C TYR A 103 9.93 -4.40 3.59
N VAL A 104 11.24 -4.25 3.84
CA VAL A 104 11.76 -3.54 5.02
C VAL A 104 11.43 -2.05 4.99
N GLY A 105 11.26 -1.47 3.79
CA GLY A 105 10.97 -0.06 3.65
C GLY A 105 9.58 0.33 4.16
N GLU A 106 8.61 -0.58 4.24
CA GLU A 106 7.25 -0.24 4.66
C GLU A 106 7.17 0.23 6.13
N GLU A 107 7.75 -0.52 7.08
CA GLU A 107 7.73 -0.14 8.50
C GLU A 107 8.46 1.18 8.77
N VAL A 108 9.62 1.38 8.12
CA VAL A 108 10.41 2.62 8.24
C VAL A 108 9.64 3.81 7.66
N ARG A 109 8.96 3.63 6.51
CA ARG A 109 8.15 4.66 5.87
C ARG A 109 6.94 5.03 6.70
N ASP A 110 6.23 4.05 7.25
CA ASP A 110 5.07 4.30 8.11
C ASP A 110 5.45 5.08 9.37
N THR A 111 6.58 4.72 9.99
CA THR A 111 7.11 5.45 11.14
C THR A 111 7.48 6.90 10.77
N THR A 112 8.18 7.07 9.64
CA THR A 112 8.59 8.39 9.16
C THR A 112 7.39 9.29 8.83
N ALA A 113 6.36 8.73 8.20
CA ALA A 113 5.12 9.46 7.88
C ALA A 113 4.37 9.90 9.15
N LYS A 114 4.27 9.02 10.16
CA LYS A 114 3.67 9.35 11.46
C LYS A 114 4.43 10.46 12.19
N GLU A 115 5.76 10.44 12.14
CA GLU A 115 6.59 11.49 12.72
C GLU A 115 6.43 12.82 11.97
N TYR A 116 6.46 12.78 10.64
CA TYR A 116 6.25 13.95 9.79
C TYR A 116 4.92 14.64 10.13
N LEU A 117 3.82 13.88 10.11
CA LEU A 117 2.49 14.39 10.44
C LEU A 117 2.43 14.94 11.86
N SER A 118 3.04 14.25 12.83
CA SER A 118 3.15 14.73 14.21
C SER A 118 3.77 16.12 14.31
N ARG A 119 4.87 16.31 13.58
CA ARG A 119 5.66 17.55 13.64
C ARG A 119 4.93 18.67 12.92
N LEU A 120 4.32 18.38 11.77
CA LEU A 120 3.50 19.34 11.02
C LEU A 120 2.35 19.86 11.88
N LEU A 121 1.54 18.95 12.46
CA LEU A 121 0.42 19.34 13.33
C LEU A 121 0.92 20.12 14.55
N GLY A 122 1.98 19.62 15.20
CA GLY A 122 2.58 20.27 16.37
C GLY A 122 3.09 21.68 16.07
N PHE A 123 3.65 21.92 14.88
CA PHE A 123 4.08 23.25 14.44
C PHE A 123 2.93 24.26 14.41
N HIS A 124 1.71 23.79 14.10
CA HIS A 124 0.50 24.59 14.11
C HIS A 124 -0.26 24.56 15.45
N GLY A 125 0.35 24.01 16.51
CA GLY A 125 -0.27 23.89 17.83
C GLY A 125 -1.42 22.87 17.91
N ILE A 126 -1.51 21.96 16.93
CA ILE A 126 -2.51 20.90 16.87
C ILE A 126 -1.90 19.62 17.43
N SER A 127 -2.54 19.01 18.43
CA SER A 127 -2.08 17.77 19.03
C SER A 127 -2.54 16.54 18.21
N LYS A 128 -1.82 15.43 18.34
CA LYS A 128 -2.19 14.15 17.73
C LYS A 128 -3.55 13.64 18.22
N GLU A 129 -3.88 13.92 19.48
CA GLU A 129 -5.15 13.56 20.11
C GLU A 129 -6.33 14.29 19.46
N GLN A 130 -6.13 15.53 18.99
CA GLN A 130 -7.16 16.25 18.26
C GLN A 130 -7.48 15.60 16.92
N LEU A 131 -6.48 15.11 16.19
CA LEU A 131 -6.69 14.34 14.97
C LEU A 131 -7.39 13.01 15.27
N ARG A 132 -6.92 12.26 16.28
CA ARG A 132 -7.53 10.98 16.69
C ARG A 132 -8.97 11.12 17.17
N ALA A 133 -9.36 12.27 17.71
CA ALA A 133 -10.72 12.55 18.14
C ALA A 133 -11.70 12.76 16.96
N LEU A 134 -11.21 12.99 15.74
CA LEU A 134 -12.05 13.09 14.55
C LEU A 134 -12.59 11.72 14.14
N PRO A 135 -13.78 11.64 13.50
CA PRO A 135 -14.22 10.42 12.83
C PRO A 135 -13.17 9.92 11.84
N PHE A 136 -13.03 8.60 11.71
CA PHE A 136 -11.99 7.99 10.87
C PHE A 136 -12.03 8.49 9.41
N GLU A 137 -13.23 8.60 8.82
CA GLU A 137 -13.41 9.18 7.48
C GLU A 137 -12.90 10.62 7.40
N THR A 138 -13.14 11.43 8.44
CA THR A 138 -12.64 12.81 8.51
C THR A 138 -11.12 12.86 8.67
N GLN A 139 -10.52 11.90 9.39
CA GLN A 139 -9.06 11.78 9.47
C GLN A 139 -8.46 11.48 8.09
N LEU A 140 -9.05 10.53 7.37
CA LEU A 140 -8.63 10.18 6.01
C LEU A 140 -8.78 11.35 5.05
N ASP A 141 -9.94 12.01 5.04
CA ASP A 141 -10.19 13.16 4.18
C ASP A 141 -9.22 14.33 4.46
N PHE A 142 -8.87 14.55 5.72
CA PHE A 142 -7.87 15.56 6.08
C PHE A 142 -6.50 15.21 5.50
N LEU A 143 -6.05 13.97 5.66
CA LEU A 143 -4.73 13.53 5.21
C LEU A 143 -4.63 13.47 3.70
N GLU A 144 -5.68 13.02 3.01
CA GLU A 144 -5.76 13.03 1.56
C GLU A 144 -5.62 14.46 1.02
N LYS A 145 -6.43 15.41 1.52
CA LYS A 145 -6.36 16.81 1.09
C LYS A 145 -5.01 17.46 1.39
N LEU A 146 -4.42 17.14 2.54
CA LEU A 146 -3.10 17.64 2.92
C LEU A 146 -2.03 17.16 1.94
N GLU A 147 -1.98 15.86 1.69
CA GLU A 147 -0.99 15.26 0.79
C GLU A 147 -1.22 15.65 -0.67
N GLU A 148 -2.45 15.75 -1.16
CA GLU A 148 -2.76 16.26 -2.50
C GLU A 148 -2.27 17.71 -2.67
N SER A 149 -2.51 18.55 -1.67
CA SER A 149 -2.07 19.95 -1.68
C SER A 149 -0.54 20.04 -1.68
N LEU A 150 0.12 19.24 -0.84
CA LEU A 150 1.58 19.19 -0.78
C LEU A 150 2.19 18.64 -2.06
N ALA A 151 1.63 17.56 -2.63
CA ALA A 151 2.08 16.98 -3.88
C ALA A 151 2.05 18.02 -5.01
N SER A 152 0.93 18.73 -5.14
CA SER A 152 0.76 19.79 -6.13
C SER A 152 1.81 20.88 -5.95
N ILE A 153 1.95 21.44 -4.75
CA ILE A 153 2.92 22.50 -4.47
C ILE A 153 4.35 22.02 -4.68
N LEU A 154 4.73 20.87 -4.12
CA LEU A 154 6.11 20.38 -4.20
C LEU A 154 6.51 20.07 -5.64
N SER A 155 5.63 19.47 -6.43
CA SER A 155 5.93 19.17 -7.84
C SER A 155 6.09 20.42 -8.71
N GLU A 156 5.43 21.53 -8.37
CA GLU A 156 5.57 22.80 -9.09
C GLU A 156 6.99 23.38 -8.96
N TYR A 157 7.59 23.28 -7.78
CA TYR A 157 8.90 23.87 -7.49
C TYR A 157 10.06 22.86 -7.58
N PHE A 158 9.76 21.58 -7.36
CA PHE A 158 10.71 20.47 -7.32
C PHE A 158 10.18 19.31 -8.17
N PRO A 159 10.26 19.40 -9.52
CA PRO A 159 9.70 18.37 -10.39
C PRO A 159 10.35 17.00 -10.21
N GLU A 160 11.61 16.96 -9.77
CA GLU A 160 12.35 15.75 -9.45
C GLU A 160 12.88 15.77 -8.02
N ASN A 161 12.91 14.61 -7.37
CA ASN A 161 13.51 14.42 -6.07
C ASN A 161 15.04 14.22 -6.20
N ALA A 162 15.73 14.05 -5.07
CA ALA A 162 17.19 13.90 -5.05
C ALA A 162 17.72 12.67 -5.81
N ALA A 163 16.86 11.68 -6.10
CA ALA A 163 17.20 10.49 -6.88
C ALA A 163 16.87 10.64 -8.38
N GLY A 164 16.33 11.80 -8.81
CA GLY A 164 15.88 12.05 -10.18
C GLY A 164 14.51 11.43 -10.49
N ASP A 165 13.77 10.98 -9.48
CA ASP A 165 12.40 10.50 -9.64
C ASP A 165 11.40 11.65 -9.53
N ASP A 166 10.28 11.52 -10.22
CA ASP A 166 9.20 12.48 -10.21
C ASP A 166 8.60 12.71 -8.80
N THR A 167 8.70 13.94 -8.29
CA THR A 167 8.25 14.29 -6.93
C THR A 167 6.74 14.16 -6.78
N TYR A 168 5.97 14.52 -7.81
CA TYR A 168 4.51 14.43 -7.76
C TYR A 168 4.09 13.02 -7.39
N VAL A 169 4.73 12.03 -7.99
CA VAL A 169 4.30 10.64 -7.82
C VAL A 169 4.76 10.03 -6.49
N GLU A 170 5.92 10.45 -5.95
CA GLU A 170 6.32 10.04 -4.59
C GLU A 170 5.35 10.56 -3.52
N CYS A 171 4.77 11.75 -3.70
CA CYS A 171 3.73 12.28 -2.82
C CYS A 171 2.41 11.50 -2.96
N TYR A 172 2.01 11.12 -4.17
CA TYR A 172 0.81 10.30 -4.38
C TYR A 172 0.93 8.86 -3.86
N ARG A 173 2.14 8.35 -3.61
CA ARG A 173 2.34 7.08 -2.89
C ARG A 173 1.75 7.10 -1.47
N ILE A 174 1.84 8.23 -0.78
CA ILE A 174 1.26 8.38 0.56
C ILE A 174 -0.27 8.33 0.45
N ILE A 175 -0.84 9.05 -0.53
CA ILE A 175 -2.27 9.04 -0.84
C ILE A 175 -2.77 7.62 -1.14
N ALA A 176 -2.08 6.86 -1.98
CA ALA A 176 -2.43 5.47 -2.29
C ALA A 176 -2.43 4.56 -1.05
N SER A 177 -1.52 4.81 -0.11
CA SER A 177 -1.50 4.09 1.17
C SER A 177 -2.75 4.41 2.00
N LEU A 178 -3.16 5.69 2.04
CA LEU A 178 -4.37 6.14 2.73
C LEU A 178 -5.65 5.57 2.09
N GLU A 179 -5.75 5.57 0.77
CA GLU A 179 -6.90 4.98 0.05
C GLU A 179 -7.01 3.47 0.29
N GLY A 180 -5.90 2.73 0.20
CA GLY A 180 -5.91 1.30 0.52
C GLY A 180 -6.37 1.02 1.96
N ARG A 181 -6.09 1.93 2.91
CA ARG A 181 -6.57 1.83 4.30
C ARG A 181 -8.05 2.19 4.44
N ARG A 182 -8.57 3.09 3.59
CA ARG A 182 -10.00 3.40 3.49
C ARG A 182 -10.77 2.14 3.07
N GLU A 183 -10.27 1.41 2.08
CA GLU A 183 -10.84 0.11 1.67
C GLU A 183 -10.79 -0.92 2.81
N ASP A 184 -9.66 -1.03 3.51
CA ASP A 184 -9.51 -1.95 4.65
C ASP A 184 -10.51 -1.63 5.78
N PHE A 185 -10.72 -0.35 6.09
CA PHE A 185 -11.70 0.08 7.09
C PHE A 185 -13.13 -0.32 6.73
N PHE A 186 -13.55 -0.07 5.49
CA PHE A 186 -14.89 -0.43 5.03
C PHE A 186 -15.08 -1.96 4.89
N ALA A 187 -14.00 -2.70 4.58
CA ALA A 187 -14.05 -4.15 4.43
C ALA A 187 -13.96 -4.93 5.76
N GLU A 188 -13.12 -4.46 6.70
CA GLU A 188 -12.74 -5.22 7.91
C GLU A 188 -13.18 -4.55 9.22
N GLY A 189 -13.69 -3.31 9.20
CA GLY A 189 -14.10 -2.59 10.41
C GLY A 189 -12.94 -2.25 11.36
N VAL A 190 -11.72 -2.11 10.83
CA VAL A 190 -10.50 -1.80 11.59
C VAL A 190 -10.70 -0.50 12.38
N ARG A 191 -10.34 -0.47 13.67
CA ARG A 191 -10.45 0.75 14.49
C ARG A 191 -9.26 1.67 14.22
N GLY A 192 -9.52 2.98 14.19
CA GLY A 192 -8.56 4.05 13.83
C GLY A 192 -7.35 4.26 14.76
N ASP A 193 -6.99 3.30 15.60
CA ASP A 193 -5.86 3.39 16.52
C ASP A 193 -4.50 3.31 15.79
N ASP A 194 -4.47 2.81 14.55
CA ASP A 194 -3.23 2.58 13.80
C ASP A 194 -2.69 3.82 13.04
N PHE A 195 -3.41 4.93 13.06
CA PHE A 195 -3.08 6.10 12.22
C PHE A 195 -1.91 6.95 12.75
N VAL A 196 -1.63 6.92 14.05
CA VAL A 196 -0.73 7.88 14.70
C VAL A 196 0.11 7.25 15.81
#